data_AF-A0AAN9U6T7-F1
#
_entry.id   AF-A0AAN9U6T7-F1
#
_cell.length_a   1.000
_cell.length_b   1.000
_cell.length_c   1.000
_cell.angle_alpha   90.00
_cell.angle_beta   90.00
_cell.angle_gamma   90.00
#
_symmetry.space_group_name_H-M   'P 1'
#
loop_
_entity.id
_entity.type
_entity.pdbx_description
1 polymer ?
#
loop_
_entity_poly.entity_id
_entity_poly.type
_entity_poly.pdbx_seq_one_letter_code
_entity_poly.pdbx_strand_id
1 'polypeptide(L)'
;MSLCVAIPFKSARDSILTLFDPILEGAPNRLQQIDVAFVKGHGFLFILSNTDDKDKPFSKPVDALMAEYGLAKNEFLSLLDNHIARSTRGWLESGAFIAVSNCNSLLEYGKTESNGQGNANIVMTTILPEPDGDTSMKDASDADEPALSKVFGEAAELNKDTDSIVFRRYGDPNILPYLHVRLAFMLFMAARESAIRYLEHSFPWDLLVPMLNSLSAHYKHHERIESEEFPQSSDRPLPDDWSLRGLLWTEKLYPSDWFSNDKVDDDEKTFELPSMTEDRKERVLWLGYKLASYGKWIKYDIHTKQFSVTAQYDKPEV
;
A
#
# COMPACT_ATOMS: atom_id res chain seq x y z
N MET A 1 -11.91 3.56 -0.06
CA MET A 1 -11.18 4.51 -0.92
C MET A 1 -11.49 5.98 -0.63
N SER A 2 -12.61 6.36 -0.01
CA SER A 2 -13.06 7.78 0.09
C SER A 2 -12.24 8.77 0.95
N LEU A 3 -11.20 8.31 1.64
CA LEU A 3 -10.42 9.12 2.61
C LEU A 3 -9.00 9.47 2.14
N CYS A 4 -8.37 8.62 1.33
CA CYS A 4 -7.02 8.85 0.79
C CYS A 4 -7.08 9.26 -0.69
N VAL A 5 -7.84 10.31 -0.97
CA VAL A 5 -8.11 10.85 -2.33
C VAL A 5 -7.88 12.35 -2.32
N ALA A 6 -7.81 12.96 -3.51
CA ALA A 6 -7.58 14.41 -3.63
C ALA A 6 -8.62 15.26 -2.87
N ILE A 7 -9.89 14.83 -2.86
CA ILE A 7 -10.97 15.50 -2.12
C ILE A 7 -11.65 14.47 -1.21
N PRO A 8 -11.22 14.33 0.06
CA PRO A 8 -11.77 13.33 0.97
C PRO A 8 -13.23 13.60 1.35
N PHE A 9 -14.05 12.55 1.35
CA PHE A 9 -15.41 12.63 1.89
C PHE A 9 -15.36 12.43 3.41
N LYS A 10 -15.29 13.53 4.18
CA LYS A 10 -15.06 13.51 5.64
C LYS A 10 -16.05 12.60 6.40
N SER A 11 -17.33 12.59 6.02
CA SER A 11 -18.36 11.74 6.64
C SER A 11 -18.08 10.24 6.52
N ALA A 12 -17.20 9.82 5.61
CA ALA A 12 -16.76 8.43 5.54
C ALA A 12 -16.01 7.97 6.79
N ARG A 13 -15.43 8.90 7.58
CA ARG A 13 -14.76 8.56 8.84
C ARG A 13 -15.73 8.04 9.91
N ASP A 14 -16.95 8.58 9.93
CA ASP A 14 -17.98 8.12 10.86
C ASP A 14 -18.71 6.89 10.31
N SER A 15 -19.00 6.87 9.00
CA SER A 15 -19.75 5.75 8.42
C SER A 15 -18.97 4.43 8.45
N ILE A 16 -17.63 4.47 8.31
CA ILE A 16 -16.82 3.24 8.36
C ILE A 16 -16.85 2.58 9.74
N LEU A 17 -17.02 3.34 10.81
CA LEU A 17 -17.15 2.79 12.17
C LEU A 17 -18.38 1.89 12.30
N THR A 18 -19.48 2.20 11.58
CA THR A 18 -20.67 1.32 11.57
C THR A 18 -20.41 -0.07 10.99
N LEU A 19 -19.35 -0.23 10.19
CA LEU A 19 -18.88 -1.52 9.68
C LEU A 19 -17.89 -2.18 10.64
N PHE A 20 -17.02 -1.41 11.28
CA PHE A 20 -16.03 -1.91 12.22
C PHE A 20 -16.64 -2.34 13.55
N ASP A 21 -17.46 -1.50 14.17
CA ASP A 21 -17.94 -1.66 15.55
C ASP A 21 -18.54 -3.07 15.80
N PRO A 22 -19.44 -3.63 14.95
CA PRO A 22 -19.96 -4.97 15.18
C PRO A 22 -18.87 -6.06 15.18
N ILE A 23 -17.85 -5.92 14.33
CA ILE A 23 -16.75 -6.90 14.22
C ILE A 23 -15.78 -6.75 15.39
N LEU A 24 -15.48 -5.52 15.81
CA LEU A 24 -14.62 -5.21 16.95
C LEU A 24 -15.25 -5.70 18.26
N GLU A 25 -16.58 -5.56 18.40
CA GLU A 25 -17.34 -6.02 19.57
C GLU A 25 -17.58 -7.55 19.58
N GLY A 26 -17.19 -8.26 18.52
CA GLY A 26 -17.34 -9.70 18.42
C GLY A 26 -18.76 -10.16 18.12
N ALA A 27 -19.56 -9.33 17.45
CA ALA A 27 -20.88 -9.73 16.97
C ALA A 27 -20.76 -10.93 16.00
N PRO A 28 -21.73 -11.87 16.03
CA PRO A 28 -21.77 -12.97 15.07
C PRO A 28 -21.75 -12.46 13.64
N ASN A 29 -20.81 -12.98 12.83
CA ASN A 29 -20.66 -12.60 11.43
C ASN A 29 -20.33 -13.85 10.59
N ARG A 30 -20.41 -13.71 9.27
CA ARG A 30 -20.18 -14.80 8.29
C ARG A 30 -18.81 -14.73 7.61
N LEU A 31 -17.93 -13.85 8.10
CA LEU A 31 -16.63 -13.61 7.48
C LEU A 31 -15.67 -14.76 7.80
N GLN A 32 -14.68 -14.97 6.95
CA GLN A 32 -13.61 -15.90 7.29
C GLN A 32 -12.77 -15.33 8.43
N GLN A 33 -12.11 -16.20 9.19
CA GLN A 33 -11.30 -15.79 10.33
C GLN A 33 -10.21 -14.77 9.95
N ILE A 34 -9.57 -14.95 8.78
CA ILE A 34 -8.57 -14.00 8.27
C ILE A 34 -9.18 -12.62 7.98
N ASP A 35 -10.39 -12.56 7.43
CA ASP A 35 -11.07 -11.30 7.13
C ASP A 35 -11.44 -10.56 8.43
N VAL A 36 -11.90 -11.30 9.43
CA VAL A 36 -12.16 -10.75 10.78
C VAL A 36 -10.89 -10.18 11.38
N ALA A 37 -9.78 -10.93 11.34
CA ALA A 37 -8.50 -10.49 11.88
C ALA A 37 -7.97 -9.25 11.14
N PHE A 38 -8.08 -9.23 9.81
CA PHE A 38 -7.71 -8.10 8.97
C PHE A 38 -8.53 -6.84 9.30
N VAL A 39 -9.86 -6.98 9.35
CA VAL A 39 -10.76 -5.86 9.67
C VAL A 39 -10.53 -5.36 11.09
N LYS A 40 -10.28 -6.24 12.06
CA LYS A 40 -9.91 -5.84 13.42
C LYS A 40 -8.58 -5.07 13.44
N GLY A 41 -7.55 -5.58 12.78
CA GLY A 41 -6.24 -4.92 12.68
C GLY A 41 -6.35 -3.50 12.15
N HIS A 42 -7.01 -3.33 10.99
CA HIS A 42 -7.22 -2.00 10.41
C HIS A 42 -8.20 -1.13 11.21
N GLY A 43 -9.26 -1.72 11.78
CA GLY A 43 -10.25 -1.02 12.59
C GLY A 43 -9.64 -0.39 13.84
N PHE A 44 -8.79 -1.12 14.57
CA PHE A 44 -8.08 -0.56 15.71
C PHE A 44 -7.08 0.54 15.31
N LEU A 45 -6.28 0.32 14.27
CA LEU A 45 -5.39 1.37 13.74
C LEU A 45 -6.18 2.61 13.32
N PHE A 46 -7.35 2.42 12.70
CA PHE A 46 -8.23 3.51 12.28
C PHE A 46 -8.74 4.29 13.49
N ILE A 47 -9.32 3.61 14.49
CA ILE A 47 -9.81 4.25 15.72
C ILE A 47 -8.69 5.05 16.39
N LEU A 48 -7.50 4.45 16.55
CA LEU A 48 -6.34 5.08 17.20
C LEU A 48 -5.83 6.32 16.44
N SER A 49 -5.89 6.33 15.10
CA SER A 49 -5.46 7.47 14.28
C SER A 49 -6.52 8.56 14.11
N ASN A 50 -7.80 8.18 14.09
CA ASN A 50 -8.88 9.07 13.64
C ASN A 50 -9.80 9.58 14.75
N THR A 51 -9.72 9.02 15.96
CA THR A 51 -10.46 9.54 17.11
C THR A 51 -9.75 10.75 17.69
N ASP A 52 -10.47 11.86 17.83
CA ASP A 52 -10.04 12.97 18.68
C ASP A 52 -10.57 12.73 20.10
N ASP A 53 -9.69 12.28 21.00
CA ASP A 53 -10.03 11.95 22.39
C ASP A 53 -10.58 13.17 23.17
N LYS A 54 -10.33 14.40 22.69
CA LYS A 54 -10.89 15.62 23.28
C LYS A 54 -12.38 15.76 22.95
N ASP A 55 -12.79 15.32 21.77
CA ASP A 55 -14.18 15.41 21.30
C ASP A 55 -14.99 14.17 21.66
N LYS A 56 -14.39 12.99 21.53
CA LYS A 56 -15.02 11.70 21.81
C LYS A 56 -14.00 10.75 22.45
N PRO A 57 -14.14 10.44 23.75
CA PRO A 57 -13.25 9.51 24.41
C PRO A 57 -13.26 8.13 23.75
N PHE A 58 -12.10 7.46 23.75
CA PHE A 58 -12.05 6.06 23.35
C PHE A 58 -13.01 5.19 24.19
N SER A 59 -13.65 4.21 23.55
CA SER A 59 -14.54 3.26 24.24
C SER A 59 -13.80 2.34 25.23
N LYS A 60 -12.49 2.20 25.08
CA LYS A 60 -11.58 1.43 25.93
C LYS A 60 -10.26 2.18 26.09
N PRO A 61 -9.46 1.90 27.14
CA PRO A 61 -8.11 2.45 27.26
C PRO A 61 -7.25 2.14 26.03
N VAL A 62 -6.40 3.08 25.62
CA VAL A 62 -5.51 2.95 24.45
C VAL A 62 -4.66 1.68 24.51
N ASP A 63 -4.12 1.33 25.68
CA ASP A 63 -3.32 0.10 25.84
C ASP A 63 -4.13 -1.18 25.58
N ALA A 64 -5.42 -1.18 25.91
CA ALA A 64 -6.31 -2.31 25.62
C ALA A 64 -6.60 -2.40 24.11
N LEU A 65 -6.83 -1.26 23.44
CA LEU A 65 -7.00 -1.22 21.97
C LEU A 65 -5.74 -1.70 21.25
N MET A 66 -4.56 -1.29 21.72
CA MET A 66 -3.26 -1.74 21.19
C MET A 66 -3.03 -3.24 21.41
N ALA A 67 -3.43 -3.78 22.56
CA ALA A 67 -3.34 -5.22 22.82
C ALA A 67 -4.27 -6.02 21.89
N GLU A 68 -5.52 -5.57 21.70
CA GLU A 68 -6.47 -6.19 20.78
C GLU A 68 -6.01 -6.09 19.31
N TYR A 69 -5.41 -4.95 18.94
CA TYR A 69 -4.72 -4.79 17.66
C TYR A 69 -3.59 -5.81 17.49
N GLY A 70 -2.71 -5.96 18.47
CA GLY A 70 -1.58 -6.90 18.41
C GLY A 70 -2.05 -8.35 18.21
N LEU A 71 -3.13 -8.75 18.90
CA LEU A 71 -3.76 -10.07 18.70
C LEU A 71 -4.30 -10.23 17.27
N ALA A 72 -5.04 -9.24 16.77
CA ALA A 72 -5.61 -9.27 15.43
C ALA A 72 -4.52 -9.27 14.33
N LYS A 73 -3.48 -8.46 14.48
CA LYS A 73 -2.30 -8.42 13.60
C LYS A 73 -1.66 -9.81 13.52
N ASN A 74 -1.34 -10.41 14.67
CA ASN A 74 -0.67 -11.71 14.72
C ASN A 74 -1.53 -12.82 14.12
N GLU A 75 -2.84 -12.82 14.40
CA GLU A 75 -3.79 -13.76 13.81
C GLU A 75 -3.84 -13.63 12.29
N PHE A 76 -4.01 -12.41 11.76
CA PHE A 76 -4.02 -12.13 10.33
C PHE A 76 -2.74 -12.64 9.64
N LEU A 77 -1.57 -12.25 10.17
CA LEU A 77 -0.27 -12.65 9.62
C LEU A 77 -0.08 -14.17 9.65
N SER A 78 -0.50 -14.84 10.72
CA SER A 78 -0.40 -16.31 10.83
C SER A 78 -1.26 -17.07 9.81
N LEU A 79 -2.35 -16.47 9.34
CA LEU A 79 -3.29 -17.08 8.39
C LEU A 79 -2.97 -16.75 6.93
N LEU A 80 -2.23 -15.64 6.69
CA LEU A 80 -2.09 -15.04 5.38
C LEU A 80 -1.50 -15.98 4.32
N ASP A 81 -0.36 -16.63 4.61
CA ASP A 81 0.32 -17.48 3.63
C ASP A 81 -0.56 -18.65 3.15
N ASN A 82 -1.20 -19.34 4.11
CA ASN A 82 -2.12 -20.43 3.82
C ASN A 82 -3.38 -19.94 3.10
N HIS A 83 -3.88 -18.76 3.44
CA HIS A 83 -5.03 -18.18 2.75
C HIS A 83 -4.72 -17.88 1.29
N ILE A 84 -3.56 -17.28 0.98
CA ILE A 84 -3.12 -17.06 -0.41
C ILE A 84 -3.06 -18.39 -1.17
N ALA A 85 -2.41 -19.40 -0.57
CA ALA A 85 -2.25 -20.72 -1.18
C ALA A 85 -3.58 -21.43 -1.47
N ARG A 86 -4.59 -21.25 -0.61
CA ARG A 86 -5.90 -21.91 -0.74
C ARG A 86 -6.89 -21.15 -1.63
N SER A 87 -6.85 -19.82 -1.61
CA SER A 87 -7.76 -18.98 -2.38
C SER A 87 -7.38 -18.92 -3.85
N THR A 88 -6.10 -19.10 -4.20
CA THR A 88 -5.58 -19.09 -5.58
C THR A 88 -6.05 -17.82 -6.33
N ARG A 89 -6.76 -17.96 -7.45
CA ARG A 89 -7.31 -16.82 -8.21
C ARG A 89 -8.30 -15.98 -7.41
N GLY A 90 -8.97 -16.56 -6.42
CA GLY A 90 -9.86 -15.82 -5.52
C GLY A 90 -9.13 -14.79 -4.66
N TRP A 91 -7.80 -14.86 -4.56
CA TRP A 91 -7.01 -13.87 -3.83
C TRP A 91 -6.70 -12.62 -4.64
N LEU A 92 -6.82 -12.63 -5.98
CA LEU A 92 -6.36 -11.52 -6.82
C LEU A 92 -6.96 -10.16 -6.39
N GLU A 93 -8.29 -10.12 -6.24
CA GLU A 93 -9.00 -8.92 -5.80
C GLU A 93 -8.70 -8.57 -4.33
N SER A 94 -8.81 -9.56 -3.43
CA SER A 94 -8.53 -9.35 -2.00
C SER A 94 -7.11 -8.86 -1.75
N GLY A 95 -6.13 -9.36 -2.51
CA GLY A 95 -4.73 -8.95 -2.45
C GLY A 95 -4.52 -7.49 -2.82
N ALA A 96 -5.20 -7.01 -3.86
CA ALA A 96 -5.19 -5.60 -4.22
C ALA A 96 -5.80 -4.74 -3.09
N PHE A 97 -6.94 -5.14 -2.52
CA PHE A 97 -7.58 -4.40 -1.42
C PHE A 97 -6.79 -4.42 -0.11
N ILE A 98 -6.12 -5.53 0.22
CA ILE A 98 -5.20 -5.62 1.35
C ILE A 98 -4.05 -4.63 1.13
N ALA A 99 -3.41 -4.65 -0.04
CA ALA A 99 -2.33 -3.71 -0.35
C ALA A 99 -2.78 -2.25 -0.29
N VAL A 100 -3.97 -1.90 -0.81
CA VAL A 100 -4.54 -0.54 -0.73
C VAL A 100 -4.76 -0.14 0.74
N SER A 101 -5.31 -1.02 1.56
CA SER A 101 -5.57 -0.75 2.99
C SER A 101 -4.28 -0.58 3.78
N ASN A 102 -3.29 -1.43 3.52
CA ASN A 102 -1.94 -1.33 4.08
C ASN A 102 -1.26 -0.02 3.71
N CYS A 103 -1.31 0.38 2.44
CA CYS A 103 -0.79 1.67 1.98
C CYS A 103 -1.51 2.85 2.64
N ASN A 104 -2.84 2.76 2.78
CA ASN A 104 -3.63 3.81 3.43
C ASN A 104 -3.41 3.88 4.94
N SER A 105 -3.08 2.77 5.62
CA SER A 105 -2.75 2.81 7.05
C SER A 105 -1.43 3.54 7.32
N LEU A 106 -0.45 3.46 6.40
CA LEU A 106 0.79 4.26 6.46
C LEU A 106 0.51 5.78 6.38
N LEU A 107 -0.61 6.16 5.76
CA LEU A 107 -1.10 7.53 5.66
C LEU A 107 -2.14 7.86 6.75
N GLU A 108 -2.28 7.01 7.78
CA GLU A 108 -3.30 7.12 8.82
C GLU A 108 -4.71 7.38 8.27
N TYR A 109 -5.01 6.72 7.14
CA TYR A 109 -6.26 6.82 6.42
C TYR A 109 -6.58 8.27 6.01
N GLY A 110 -5.55 9.00 5.58
CA GLY A 110 -5.66 10.38 5.10
C GLY A 110 -5.87 11.39 6.21
N LYS A 111 -5.50 11.07 7.46
CA LYS A 111 -5.57 12.01 8.58
C LYS A 111 -4.42 13.02 8.48
N THR A 112 -4.77 14.29 8.34
CA THR A 112 -3.81 15.40 8.18
C THR A 112 -3.60 16.20 9.46
N GLU A 113 -4.56 16.11 10.39
CA GLU A 113 -4.49 16.72 11.71
C GLU A 113 -3.75 15.79 12.69
N SER A 114 -3.35 16.31 13.85
CA SER A 114 -2.83 15.46 14.93
C SER A 114 -3.83 14.34 15.28
N ASN A 115 -3.33 13.13 15.45
CA ASN A 115 -4.13 12.02 15.98
C ASN A 115 -4.25 12.11 17.52
N GLY A 116 -4.95 11.15 18.13
CA GLY A 116 -5.14 11.08 19.58
C GLY A 116 -3.85 10.98 20.42
N GLN A 117 -2.69 10.79 19.78
CA GLN A 117 -1.37 10.77 20.41
C GLN A 117 -0.57 12.08 20.21
N GLY A 118 -1.16 13.08 19.55
CA GLY A 118 -0.65 14.45 19.48
C GLY A 118 0.12 14.82 18.21
N ASN A 119 0.47 13.86 17.36
CA ASN A 119 1.28 14.10 16.15
C ASN A 119 0.44 13.89 14.88
N ALA A 120 0.65 14.77 13.89
CA ALA A 120 0.12 14.56 12.55
C ALA A 120 0.95 13.48 11.83
N ASN A 121 0.34 12.77 10.87
CA ASN A 121 1.07 11.81 10.07
C ASN A 121 1.99 12.54 9.07
N ILE A 122 3.30 12.53 9.35
CA ILE A 122 4.29 13.27 8.55
C ILE A 122 4.35 12.81 7.09
N VAL A 123 4.12 11.52 6.83
CA VAL A 123 4.12 10.98 5.46
C VAL A 123 2.90 11.52 4.70
N MET A 124 1.73 11.55 5.32
CA MET A 124 0.52 12.11 4.74
C MET A 124 0.65 13.62 4.49
N THR A 125 1.23 14.39 5.42
CA THR A 125 1.39 15.84 5.22
C THR A 125 2.40 16.18 4.12
N THR A 126 3.45 15.36 3.95
CA THR A 126 4.50 15.61 2.95
C THR A 126 4.10 15.27 1.52
N ILE A 127 3.03 14.51 1.31
CA ILE A 127 2.53 14.16 -0.02
C ILE A 127 1.41 15.08 -0.52
N LEU A 128 0.88 15.95 0.35
CA LEU A 128 -0.14 16.91 -0.04
C LEU A 128 0.48 18.04 -0.88
N PRO A 129 -0.29 18.63 -1.83
CA PRO A 129 0.13 19.84 -2.52
C PRO A 129 0.42 20.95 -1.51
N GLU A 130 1.48 21.73 -1.71
CA GLU A 130 1.65 22.97 -0.95
C GLU A 130 0.45 23.89 -1.24
N PRO A 131 -0.12 24.54 -0.22
CA PRO A 131 -1.19 25.50 -0.44
C PRO A 131 -0.71 26.61 -1.37
N ASP A 132 -1.48 26.93 -2.42
CA ASP A 132 -1.27 28.08 -3.30
C ASP A 132 -1.28 29.36 -2.44
N GLY A 133 -0.11 29.84 -2.03
CA GLY A 133 -0.01 30.99 -1.12
C GLY A 133 1.39 31.24 -0.59
N ASP A 134 2.06 32.16 -1.28
CA ASP A 134 3.28 32.90 -0.93
C ASP A 134 3.49 33.09 0.59
N THR A 135 4.06 32.08 1.25
CA THR A 135 4.55 32.18 2.63
C THR A 135 5.82 31.34 2.76
N SER A 136 6.88 31.80 2.12
CA SER A 136 8.25 31.41 2.47
C SER A 136 8.53 31.89 3.91
N MET A 137 8.08 31.13 4.91
CA MET A 137 8.68 31.17 6.24
C MET A 137 9.98 30.39 6.19
N LYS A 138 11.00 31.00 5.58
CA LYS A 138 12.39 30.74 5.95
C LYS A 138 12.56 31.34 7.35
N ASP A 139 12.23 30.56 8.37
CA ASP A 139 12.72 30.73 9.75
C ASP A 139 12.16 29.57 10.60
N ALA A 140 12.77 28.41 10.46
CA ALA A 140 12.69 27.32 11.42
C ALA A 140 14.01 26.52 11.40
N SER A 141 15.14 27.22 11.57
CA SER A 141 16.35 26.58 12.07
C SER A 141 16.13 26.32 13.57
N ASP A 142 16.15 25.04 13.97
CA ASP A 142 15.90 24.49 15.32
C ASP A 142 14.47 24.01 15.65
N ALA A 143 13.66 23.62 14.65
CA ALA A 143 12.53 22.71 14.94
C ALA A 143 13.05 21.26 15.00
N ASP A 144 12.86 20.57 16.14
CA ASP A 144 13.05 19.12 16.24
C ASP A 144 12.36 18.43 15.06
N GLU A 145 13.04 17.45 14.47
CA GLU A 145 12.47 16.67 13.38
C GLU A 145 11.13 16.07 13.84
N PRO A 146 10.03 16.27 13.10
CA PRO A 146 8.70 15.85 13.55
C PRO A 146 8.68 14.35 13.80
N ALA A 147 8.33 13.96 15.03
CA ALA A 147 8.32 12.58 15.47
C ALA A 147 7.19 11.79 14.79
N LEU A 148 7.51 10.57 14.34
CA LEU A 148 6.52 9.62 13.86
C LEU A 148 5.50 9.29 14.96
N SER A 149 4.23 9.16 14.59
CA SER A 149 3.21 8.69 15.53
C SER A 149 3.44 7.20 15.85
N LYS A 150 3.00 6.74 17.04
CA LYS A 150 3.07 5.31 17.37
C LYS A 150 2.21 4.50 16.39
N VAL A 151 1.05 5.05 16.00
CA VAL A 151 0.14 4.41 15.03
C VAL A 151 0.82 4.19 13.68
N PHE A 152 1.62 5.15 13.20
CA PHE A 152 2.44 4.97 12.01
C PHE A 152 3.43 3.81 12.18
N GLY A 153 4.12 3.74 13.32
CA GLY A 153 5.05 2.65 13.61
C GLY A 153 4.39 1.27 13.54
N GLU A 154 3.22 1.12 14.16
CA GLU A 154 2.43 -0.12 14.11
C GLU A 154 1.97 -0.46 12.69
N ALA A 155 1.51 0.54 11.93
CA ALA A 155 1.11 0.36 10.54
C ALA A 155 2.31 -0.05 9.66
N ALA A 156 3.47 0.55 9.87
CA ALA A 156 4.71 0.21 9.17
C ALA A 156 5.17 -1.22 9.47
N GLU A 157 5.05 -1.67 10.72
CA GLU A 157 5.36 -3.03 11.10
C GLU A 157 4.38 -4.05 10.46
N LEU A 158 3.06 -3.78 10.52
CA LEU A 158 2.07 -4.62 9.82
C LEU A 158 2.35 -4.71 8.31
N ASN A 159 2.66 -3.58 7.68
CA ASN A 159 3.01 -3.53 6.25
C ASN A 159 4.25 -4.36 5.96
N LYS A 160 5.33 -4.18 6.72
CA LYS A 160 6.58 -4.94 6.56
C LYS A 160 6.34 -6.44 6.71
N ASP A 161 5.60 -6.87 7.73
CA ASP A 161 5.36 -8.29 7.99
C ASP A 161 4.48 -8.90 6.90
N THR A 162 3.46 -8.16 6.43
CA THR A 162 2.61 -8.56 5.29
C THR A 162 3.45 -8.68 4.01
N ASP A 163 4.22 -7.65 3.68
CA ASP A 163 5.13 -7.61 2.53
C ASP A 163 6.11 -8.78 2.59
N SER A 164 6.65 -9.10 3.77
CA SER A 164 7.59 -10.20 3.97
C SER A 164 6.97 -11.57 3.72
N ILE A 165 5.69 -11.77 4.04
CA ILE A 165 4.97 -13.02 3.74
C ILE A 165 4.71 -13.10 2.23
N VAL A 166 4.17 -12.03 1.64
CA VAL A 166 3.76 -12.01 0.23
C VAL A 166 4.98 -12.12 -0.69
N PHE A 167 6.07 -11.38 -0.42
CA PHE A 167 7.23 -11.31 -1.31
C PHE A 167 8.08 -12.59 -1.31
N ARG A 168 7.89 -13.51 -0.35
CA ARG A 168 8.55 -14.82 -0.35
C ARG A 168 7.88 -15.85 -1.26
N ARG A 169 6.70 -15.54 -1.82
CA ARG A 169 5.93 -16.46 -2.69
C ARG A 169 6.41 -16.42 -4.14
N TYR A 170 7.70 -16.67 -4.36
CA TYR A 170 8.36 -16.55 -5.66
C TYR A 170 7.61 -17.29 -6.77
N GLY A 171 7.36 -16.61 -7.88
CA GLY A 171 6.64 -17.17 -9.03
C GLY A 171 5.13 -17.41 -8.84
N ASP A 172 4.53 -17.06 -7.69
CA ASP A 172 3.08 -17.17 -7.48
C ASP A 172 2.36 -16.04 -8.23
N PRO A 173 1.58 -16.33 -9.30
CA PRO A 173 0.88 -15.28 -10.04
C PRO A 173 -0.26 -14.65 -9.22
N ASN A 174 -0.72 -15.30 -8.15
CA ASN A 174 -1.83 -14.77 -7.36
C ASN A 174 -1.42 -13.51 -6.60
N ILE A 175 -0.13 -13.33 -6.29
CA ILE A 175 0.33 -12.15 -5.54
C ILE A 175 0.52 -10.89 -6.40
N LEU A 176 0.41 -11.00 -7.72
CA LEU A 176 0.70 -9.92 -8.65
C LEU A 176 -0.14 -8.64 -8.40
N PRO A 177 -1.45 -8.69 -8.06
CA PRO A 177 -2.22 -7.48 -7.80
C PRO A 177 -1.72 -6.74 -6.55
N TYR A 178 -1.34 -7.47 -5.51
CA TYR A 178 -0.72 -6.88 -4.32
C TYR A 178 0.61 -6.20 -4.66
N LEU A 179 1.48 -6.89 -5.43
CA LEU A 179 2.75 -6.31 -5.88
C LEU A 179 2.51 -5.04 -6.69
N HIS A 180 1.57 -5.06 -7.63
CA HIS A 180 1.25 -3.90 -8.46
C HIS A 180 0.85 -2.69 -7.60
N VAL A 181 -0.14 -2.86 -6.71
CA VAL A 181 -0.59 -1.80 -5.80
C VAL A 181 0.53 -1.31 -4.90
N ARG A 182 1.28 -2.24 -4.29
CA ARG A 182 2.33 -1.91 -3.33
C ARG A 182 3.50 -1.16 -3.97
N LEU A 183 3.92 -1.57 -5.16
CA LEU A 183 5.00 -0.90 -5.89
C LEU A 183 4.55 0.44 -6.48
N ALA A 184 3.27 0.58 -6.87
CA ALA A 184 2.72 1.86 -7.30
C ALA A 184 2.80 2.90 -6.17
N PHE A 185 2.40 2.51 -4.95
CA PHE A 185 2.57 3.35 -3.76
C PHE A 185 4.04 3.69 -3.50
N MET A 186 4.93 2.70 -3.52
CA MET A 186 6.36 2.94 -3.27
C MET A 186 7.00 3.84 -4.32
N LEU A 187 6.61 3.74 -5.60
CA LEU A 187 7.09 4.63 -6.66
C LEU A 187 6.63 6.08 -6.42
N PHE A 188 5.38 6.28 -6.03
CA PHE A 188 4.88 7.61 -5.67
C PHE A 188 5.64 8.22 -4.50
N MET A 189 5.97 7.40 -3.49
CA MET A 189 6.79 7.83 -2.35
C MET A 189 8.23 8.11 -2.78
N ALA A 190 8.84 7.27 -3.61
CA ALA A 190 10.21 7.44 -4.11
C ALA A 190 10.42 8.77 -4.85
N ALA A 191 9.38 9.28 -5.52
CA ALA A 191 9.40 10.59 -6.14
C ALA A 191 9.45 11.78 -5.15
N ARG A 192 9.35 11.53 -3.83
CA ARG A 192 9.31 12.53 -2.77
C ARG A 192 10.26 12.13 -1.63
N GLU A 193 11.46 12.73 -1.60
CA GLU A 193 12.49 12.39 -0.60
C GLU A 193 11.99 12.55 0.85
N SER A 194 11.16 13.55 1.11
CA SER A 194 10.55 13.81 2.42
C SER A 194 9.60 12.71 2.89
N ALA A 195 9.01 11.93 1.97
CA ALA A 195 8.08 10.84 2.30
C ALA A 195 8.80 9.49 2.36
N ILE A 196 9.61 9.15 1.35
CA ILE A 196 10.24 7.82 1.25
C ILE A 196 11.22 7.52 2.38
N ARG A 197 11.89 8.54 2.95
CA ARG A 197 12.83 8.37 4.07
C ARG A 197 12.24 7.69 5.31
N TYR A 198 10.92 7.80 5.49
CA TYR A 198 10.20 7.17 6.60
C TYR A 198 9.80 5.72 6.31
N LEU A 199 9.91 5.28 5.06
CA LEU A 199 9.44 3.97 4.59
C LEU A 199 10.59 3.07 4.16
N GLU A 200 11.65 3.64 3.57
CA GLU A 200 12.71 2.91 2.87
C GLU A 200 13.43 1.86 3.73
N HIS A 201 13.59 2.10 5.04
CA HIS A 201 14.26 1.16 5.94
C HIS A 201 13.37 0.01 6.43
N SER A 202 12.05 0.23 6.39
CA SER A 202 11.04 -0.76 6.78
C SER A 202 10.62 -1.67 5.62
N PHE A 203 10.71 -1.16 4.38
CA PHE A 203 10.33 -1.89 3.18
C PHE A 203 11.34 -3.02 2.87
N PRO A 204 10.90 -4.26 2.61
CA PRO A 204 11.79 -5.40 2.42
C PRO A 204 12.34 -5.49 0.98
N TRP A 205 13.26 -4.58 0.64
CA TRP A 205 13.93 -4.56 -0.68
C TRP A 205 14.66 -5.86 -1.00
N ASP A 206 15.25 -6.48 0.02
CA ASP A 206 15.93 -7.78 0.01
C ASP A 206 15.02 -8.94 -0.38
N LEU A 207 13.73 -8.90 -0.02
CA LEU A 207 12.74 -9.88 -0.47
C LEU A 207 12.11 -9.51 -1.82
N LEU A 208 11.98 -8.21 -2.11
CA LEU A 208 11.44 -7.75 -3.39
C LEU A 208 12.35 -8.14 -4.57
N VAL A 209 13.67 -8.03 -4.44
CA VAL A 209 14.60 -8.30 -5.55
C VAL A 209 14.52 -9.74 -6.06
N PRO A 210 14.63 -10.80 -5.22
CA PRO A 210 14.43 -12.18 -5.66
C PRO A 210 13.04 -12.40 -6.26
N MET A 211 12.00 -11.76 -5.72
CA MET A 211 10.65 -11.80 -6.30
C MET A 211 10.62 -11.22 -7.72
N LEU A 212 11.14 -10.01 -7.94
CA LEU A 212 11.21 -9.40 -9.26
C LEU A 212 12.04 -10.25 -10.23
N ASN A 213 13.15 -10.83 -9.77
CA ASN A 213 13.99 -11.72 -10.58
C ASN A 213 13.26 -13.01 -10.98
N SER A 214 12.42 -13.56 -10.09
CA SER A 214 11.57 -14.72 -10.42
C SER A 214 10.56 -14.42 -11.54
N LEU A 215 10.03 -13.18 -11.58
CA LEU A 215 9.15 -12.72 -12.64
C LEU A 215 9.93 -12.43 -13.94
N SER A 216 11.07 -11.74 -13.82
CA SER A 216 11.92 -11.32 -14.95
C SER A 216 12.46 -12.52 -15.73
N ALA A 217 12.84 -13.62 -15.05
CA ALA A 217 13.39 -14.82 -15.68
C ALA A 217 12.48 -15.47 -16.73
N HIS A 218 11.17 -15.25 -16.63
CA HIS A 218 10.17 -15.82 -17.56
C HIS A 218 9.53 -14.77 -18.47
N TYR A 219 9.92 -13.51 -18.33
CA TYR A 219 9.37 -12.42 -19.12
C TYR A 219 10.20 -12.20 -20.39
N LYS A 220 9.54 -11.90 -21.51
CA LYS A 220 10.20 -11.84 -22.84
C LYS A 220 10.41 -10.43 -23.38
N HIS A 221 9.53 -9.50 -23.01
CA HIS A 221 9.41 -8.19 -23.64
C HIS A 221 10.09 -7.09 -22.81
N HIS A 222 11.34 -7.31 -22.38
CA HIS A 222 12.06 -6.39 -21.49
C HIS A 222 12.16 -4.96 -22.02
N GLU A 223 12.12 -4.77 -23.34
CA GLU A 223 12.03 -3.46 -23.98
C GLU A 223 10.82 -2.63 -23.50
N ARG A 224 9.73 -3.29 -23.10
CA ARG A 224 8.51 -2.63 -22.60
C ARG A 224 8.62 -2.25 -21.12
N ILE A 225 9.34 -3.07 -20.34
CA ILE A 225 9.68 -2.77 -18.94
C ILE A 225 10.65 -1.59 -18.85
N GLU A 226 11.62 -1.55 -19.77
CA GLU A 226 12.66 -0.52 -19.85
C GLU A 226 12.16 0.79 -20.48
N SER A 227 10.90 0.82 -20.92
CA SER A 227 10.27 2.00 -21.51
C SER A 227 10.01 3.09 -20.48
N GLU A 228 10.14 4.35 -20.91
CA GLU A 228 9.71 5.47 -20.10
C GLU A 228 8.19 5.50 -19.90
N GLU A 229 7.47 5.08 -20.94
CA GLU A 229 6.02 5.10 -21.02
C GLU A 229 5.37 4.02 -20.15
N PHE A 230 4.14 4.30 -19.73
CA PHE A 230 3.28 3.31 -19.09
C PHE A 230 3.08 2.09 -20.02
N PRO A 231 3.26 0.85 -19.54
CA PRO A 231 3.04 -0.33 -20.36
C PRO A 231 1.56 -0.61 -20.59
N GLN A 232 1.11 -0.52 -21.85
CA GLN A 232 -0.29 -0.72 -22.28
C GLN A 232 -0.39 -1.97 -23.16
N SER A 233 -0.43 -3.15 -22.54
CA SER A 233 -0.55 -4.44 -23.27
C SER A 233 -1.95 -4.72 -23.80
N SER A 234 -2.95 -4.08 -23.24
CA SER A 234 -4.36 -4.22 -23.60
C SER A 234 -5.05 -2.85 -23.65
N ASP A 235 -6.20 -2.81 -24.29
CA ASP A 235 -7.05 -1.63 -24.48
C ASP A 235 -8.02 -1.39 -23.31
N ARG A 236 -7.90 -2.18 -22.24
CA ARG A 236 -8.69 -2.06 -21.01
C ARG A 236 -7.78 -2.08 -19.76
N PRO A 237 -8.08 -1.26 -18.74
CA PRO A 237 -7.40 -1.35 -17.45
C PRO A 237 -7.56 -2.70 -16.75
N LEU A 238 -6.57 -3.06 -15.93
CA LEU A 238 -6.65 -4.20 -15.03
C LEU A 238 -7.66 -3.94 -13.90
N PRO A 239 -8.25 -4.98 -13.27
CA PRO A 239 -9.10 -4.81 -12.08
C PRO A 239 -8.44 -4.00 -10.96
N ASP A 240 -7.14 -4.22 -10.76
CA ASP A 240 -6.32 -3.47 -9.81
C ASP A 240 -6.05 -2.02 -10.25
N ASP A 241 -6.04 -1.70 -11.56
CA ASP A 241 -6.00 -0.29 -12.01
C ASP A 241 -7.25 0.47 -11.59
N TRP A 242 -8.42 -0.16 -11.74
CA TRP A 242 -9.68 0.41 -11.29
C TRP A 242 -9.70 0.62 -9.77
N SER A 243 -9.09 -0.29 -9.02
CA SER A 243 -8.94 -0.19 -7.56
C SER A 243 -7.99 0.94 -7.13
N LEU A 244 -7.06 1.32 -8.00
CA LEU A 244 -6.11 2.41 -7.77
C LEU A 244 -6.66 3.77 -8.18
N ARG A 245 -7.60 3.82 -9.12
CA ARG A 245 -8.15 5.05 -9.68
C ARG A 245 -8.64 6.02 -8.60
N GLY A 246 -8.06 7.22 -8.59
CA GLY A 246 -8.48 8.34 -7.74
C GLY A 246 -7.78 8.40 -6.38
N LEU A 247 -6.99 7.39 -6.01
CA LEU A 247 -6.15 7.44 -4.81
C LEU A 247 -5.07 8.52 -4.96
N LEU A 248 -4.81 9.26 -3.89
CA LEU A 248 -3.86 10.39 -3.88
C LEU A 248 -2.47 9.99 -4.42
N TRP A 249 -2.01 8.81 -4.05
CA TRP A 249 -0.69 8.27 -4.39
C TRP A 249 -0.65 7.55 -5.74
N THR A 250 -1.68 7.71 -6.57
CA THR A 250 -1.73 7.20 -7.95
C THR A 250 -1.86 8.33 -8.97
N GLU A 251 -1.82 9.57 -8.51
CA GLU A 251 -1.87 10.75 -9.37
C GLU A 251 -0.69 10.72 -10.34
N LYS A 252 -0.98 10.82 -11.65
CA LYS A 252 0.00 10.73 -12.76
C LYS A 252 0.63 9.34 -12.98
N LEU A 253 0.17 8.31 -12.28
CA LEU A 253 0.62 6.95 -12.55
C LEU A 253 0.16 6.45 -13.92
N TYR A 254 -1.04 6.87 -14.35
CA TYR A 254 -1.71 6.41 -15.56
C TYR A 254 -1.73 7.50 -16.65
N PRO A 255 -1.72 7.11 -17.94
CA PRO A 255 -2.08 8.00 -19.04
C PRO A 255 -3.46 8.66 -18.80
N SER A 256 -3.64 9.90 -19.26
CA SER A 256 -4.86 10.67 -18.97
C SER A 256 -6.13 10.05 -19.57
N ASP A 257 -6.00 9.28 -20.64
CA ASP A 257 -7.08 8.58 -21.34
C ASP A 257 -7.28 7.12 -20.88
N TRP A 258 -6.44 6.59 -19.98
CA TRP A 258 -6.44 5.17 -19.59
C TRP A 258 -7.81 4.67 -19.10
N PHE A 259 -8.53 5.50 -18.35
CA PHE A 259 -9.84 5.18 -17.79
C PHE A 259 -11.02 5.78 -18.59
N SER A 260 -10.78 6.26 -19.81
CA SER A 260 -11.79 6.93 -20.64
C SER A 260 -12.55 5.98 -21.58
N ASN A 261 -12.24 4.68 -21.55
CA ASN A 261 -12.93 3.70 -22.38
C ASN A 261 -14.33 3.41 -21.79
N ASP A 262 -15.33 4.16 -22.27
CA ASP A 262 -16.74 4.02 -21.88
C ASP A 262 -17.37 2.67 -22.27
N LYS A 263 -16.62 1.76 -22.91
CA LYS A 263 -17.10 0.44 -23.31
C LYS A 263 -16.91 -0.64 -22.24
N VAL A 264 -16.18 -0.35 -21.17
CA VAL A 264 -16.01 -1.29 -20.04
C VAL A 264 -17.14 -1.02 -19.04
N ASP A 265 -18.13 -1.91 -19.00
CA ASP A 265 -19.20 -1.84 -18.01
C ASP A 265 -18.68 -2.12 -16.58
N ASP A 266 -19.50 -1.83 -15.57
CA ASP A 266 -19.07 -1.98 -14.17
C ASP A 266 -18.73 -3.43 -13.79
N ASP A 267 -19.41 -4.42 -14.39
CA ASP A 267 -19.18 -5.84 -14.15
C ASP A 267 -17.86 -6.31 -14.79
N GLU A 268 -17.49 -5.74 -15.93
CA GLU A 268 -16.24 -6.04 -16.63
C GLU A 268 -15.01 -5.50 -15.91
N LYS A 269 -15.15 -4.47 -15.06
CA LYS A 269 -14.02 -3.86 -14.31
C LYS A 269 -13.34 -4.84 -13.38
N THR A 270 -14.09 -5.76 -12.77
CA THR A 270 -13.55 -6.78 -11.86
C THR A 270 -13.34 -8.13 -12.55
N PHE A 271 -13.73 -8.26 -13.82
CA PHE A 271 -13.61 -9.50 -14.57
C PHE A 271 -12.16 -9.81 -14.95
N GLU A 272 -11.65 -10.96 -14.49
CA GLU A 272 -10.26 -11.39 -14.73
C GLU A 272 -10.15 -12.26 -16.00
N LEU A 273 -9.32 -11.82 -16.96
CA LEU A 273 -8.98 -12.59 -18.17
C LEU A 273 -7.64 -13.33 -17.99
N PRO A 274 -7.44 -14.50 -18.62
CA PRO A 274 -6.16 -15.21 -18.56
C PRO A 274 -4.95 -14.38 -19.03
N SER A 275 -5.14 -13.47 -19.99
CA SER A 275 -4.09 -12.58 -20.51
C SER A 275 -3.60 -11.57 -19.47
N MET A 276 -4.46 -11.18 -18.52
CA MET A 276 -4.15 -10.15 -17.53
C MET A 276 -3.04 -10.54 -16.57
N THR A 277 -2.75 -11.85 -16.43
CA THR A 277 -1.60 -12.30 -15.65
C THR A 277 -0.29 -11.79 -16.25
N GLU A 278 -0.13 -11.82 -17.57
CA GLU A 278 1.08 -11.32 -18.23
C GLU A 278 1.14 -9.79 -18.24
N ASP A 279 0.01 -9.12 -18.48
CA ASP A 279 -0.10 -7.66 -18.38
C ASP A 279 0.32 -7.16 -16.99
N ARG A 280 -0.10 -7.88 -15.95
CA ARG A 280 0.24 -7.53 -14.56
C ARG A 280 1.69 -7.84 -14.21
N LYS A 281 2.29 -8.91 -14.75
CA LYS A 281 3.75 -9.15 -14.62
C LYS A 281 4.56 -8.01 -15.25
N GLU A 282 4.18 -7.58 -16.45
CA GLU A 282 4.79 -6.44 -17.12
C GLU A 282 4.72 -5.18 -16.26
N ARG A 283 3.54 -4.88 -15.71
CA ARG A 283 3.28 -3.74 -14.82
C ARG A 283 4.15 -3.76 -13.56
N VAL A 284 4.24 -4.91 -12.89
CA VAL A 284 5.06 -5.10 -11.68
C VAL A 284 6.54 -4.91 -11.99
N LEU A 285 7.03 -5.50 -13.09
CA LEU A 285 8.43 -5.37 -13.49
C LEU A 285 8.77 -3.95 -13.92
N TRP A 286 7.88 -3.26 -14.64
CA TRP A 286 8.03 -1.85 -14.99
C TRP A 286 8.12 -0.96 -13.74
N LEU A 287 7.26 -1.16 -12.74
CA LEU A 287 7.37 -0.43 -11.47
C LEU A 287 8.69 -0.73 -10.74
N GLY A 288 9.14 -1.98 -10.75
CA GLY A 288 10.45 -2.36 -10.24
C GLY A 288 11.59 -1.64 -10.96
N TYR A 289 11.52 -1.53 -12.29
CA TYR A 289 12.49 -0.81 -13.11
C TYR A 289 12.51 0.69 -12.80
N LYS A 290 11.33 1.31 -12.68
CA LYS A 290 11.19 2.73 -12.27
C LYS A 290 11.73 3.00 -10.87
N LEU A 291 11.57 2.07 -9.94
CA LEU A 291 12.20 2.18 -8.62
C LEU A 291 13.73 2.04 -8.70
N ALA A 292 14.22 1.13 -9.54
CA ALA A 292 15.65 0.91 -9.75
C ALA A 292 16.35 2.09 -10.43
N SER A 293 15.65 2.90 -11.24
CA SER A 293 16.24 4.06 -11.92
C SER A 293 16.66 5.18 -10.94
N TYR A 294 16.14 5.20 -9.71
CA TYR A 294 16.64 6.09 -8.66
C TYR A 294 18.04 5.69 -8.15
N GLY A 295 18.46 4.43 -8.33
CA GLY A 295 19.77 3.93 -7.94
C GLY A 295 20.04 3.87 -6.43
N LYS A 296 19.02 4.10 -5.59
CA LYS A 296 19.13 4.19 -4.12
C LYS A 296 18.93 2.85 -3.40
N TRP A 297 17.82 2.16 -3.66
CA TRP A 297 17.40 0.97 -2.90
C TRP A 297 17.69 -0.34 -3.62
N ILE A 298 17.37 -0.36 -4.92
CA ILE A 298 17.60 -1.48 -5.82
C ILE A 298 18.22 -0.95 -7.12
N LYS A 299 18.84 -1.84 -7.88
CA LYS A 299 19.45 -1.57 -9.19
C LYS A 299 18.93 -2.58 -10.20
N TYR A 300 18.92 -2.20 -11.46
CA TYR A 300 18.58 -3.06 -12.58
C TYR A 300 19.74 -3.10 -13.57
N ASP A 301 20.14 -4.29 -13.99
CA ASP A 301 21.17 -4.50 -15.00
C ASP A 301 20.49 -4.79 -16.35
N ILE A 302 20.65 -3.88 -17.30
CA ILE A 302 20.05 -3.94 -18.63
C ILE A 302 20.60 -5.10 -19.50
N HIS A 303 21.78 -5.63 -19.19
CA HIS A 303 22.38 -6.73 -19.94
C HIS A 303 21.91 -8.08 -19.40
N THR A 304 21.91 -8.24 -18.08
CA THR A 304 21.48 -9.51 -17.44
C THR A 304 19.97 -9.57 -17.22
N LYS A 305 19.27 -8.44 -17.34
CA LYS A 305 17.83 -8.28 -17.06
C LYS A 305 17.46 -8.63 -15.62
N GLN A 306 18.42 -8.48 -14.69
CA GLN A 306 18.27 -8.82 -13.28
C GLN A 306 18.28 -7.57 -12.40
N PHE A 307 17.55 -7.66 -11.29
CA PHE A 307 17.55 -6.72 -10.19
C PHE A 307 18.59 -7.12 -9.13
N SER A 308 19.13 -6.14 -8.42
CA SER A 308 20.01 -6.33 -7.26
C SER A 308 19.70 -5.29 -6.17
N VAL A 309 19.98 -5.63 -4.92
CA VAL A 309 19.81 -4.71 -3.78
C VAL A 309 21.07 -3.85 -3.63
N THR A 310 20.95 -2.60 -3.18
CA THR A 310 22.14 -1.81 -2.82
C THR A 310 22.68 -2.20 -1.45
N ALA A 311 23.99 -2.02 -1.22
CA ALA A 311 24.67 -2.51 -0.01
C ALA A 311 24.06 -2.04 1.32
N GLN A 312 23.38 -0.88 1.34
CA GLN A 312 22.72 -0.35 2.54
C GLN A 312 21.48 -1.18 2.95
N TYR A 313 20.79 -1.78 1.97
CA TYR A 313 19.53 -2.49 2.17
C TYR A 313 19.67 -4.01 2.02
N ASP A 314 20.87 -4.47 1.68
CA ASP A 314 21.23 -5.87 1.68
C ASP A 314 21.35 -6.35 3.14
N LYS A 315 20.26 -6.89 3.67
CA LYS A 315 20.22 -7.55 4.97
C LYS A 315 20.35 -9.05 4.70
N PRO A 316 21.56 -9.63 4.77
CA PRO A 316 21.69 -11.08 4.69
C PRO A 316 20.80 -11.70 5.77
N GLU A 317 20.00 -12.70 5.40
CA GLU A 317 19.11 -13.41 6.33
C GLU A 317 19.87 -13.78 7.62
N VAL A 318 19.36 -13.32 8.76
CA VAL A 318 19.75 -13.78 10.09
C VAL A 318 18.94 -15.02 10.43
#